data_AF-A0A3M1PXK1-F1
#
_entry.id   AF-A0A3M1PXK1-F1
#
_cell.length_a   1.000
_cell.length_b   1.000
_cell.length_c   1.000
_cell.angle_alpha   90.00
_cell.angle_beta   90.00
_cell.angle_gamma   90.00
#
_symmetry.space_group_name_H-M   'P 1'
#
loop_
_entity.id
_entity.type
_entity.pdbx_description
1 polymer ?
#
loop_
_entity_poly.entity_id
_entity_poly.type
_entity_poly.pdbx_seq_one_letter_code
_entity_poly.pdbx_strand_id
1 'polypeptide(L)'
;FIPTEDGLNDIDCERFPLATGYADVLGALSALYSEEHEYRTVVLDSLDWLERLIWAEVCAKRGVESIEDIGYGKGYVFALTQWRQILTGLDALRNERGMQVVLIAHAQIEKFANPETDTYDRYSPRLQKLASALVQEWCDEVLFATYRVLTKTTKEGFDRKRTQGVGTGERIIRTTERPAHVAKNRLNLPDEIPLDYRVYAAFVRGESPLATIDTETTPTTTPEQEGA
;
A
#
# COMPACT_ATOMS: atom_id res chain seq x y z
N PHE A 1 -13.88 7.08 3.93
CA PHE A 1 -13.13 5.88 4.37
C PHE A 1 -14.08 4.77 4.77
N ILE A 2 -13.72 3.53 4.47
CA ILE A 2 -14.34 2.31 5.00
C ILE A 2 -13.33 1.70 5.98
N PRO A 3 -13.43 2.00 7.30
CA PRO A 3 -12.52 1.48 8.29
C PRO A 3 -12.89 0.03 8.66
N THR A 4 -11.91 -0.86 8.62
CA THR A 4 -11.95 -2.22 9.18
C THR A 4 -11.03 -2.34 10.41
N GLU A 5 -10.25 -1.30 10.70
CA GLU A 5 -9.45 -1.19 11.91
C GLU A 5 -9.60 0.18 12.60
N ASP A 6 -9.19 0.24 13.86
CA ASP A 6 -9.27 1.43 14.69
C ASP A 6 -8.01 2.31 14.55
N GLY A 7 -7.80 2.83 13.33
CA GLY A 7 -6.62 3.64 12.95
C GLY A 7 -6.89 5.10 12.63
N LEU A 8 -8.17 5.50 12.47
CA LEU A 8 -8.55 6.82 11.96
C LEU A 8 -8.90 7.85 13.04
N ASN A 9 -8.71 7.53 14.34
CA ASN A 9 -9.18 8.39 15.43
C ASN A 9 -8.61 9.82 15.40
N ASP A 10 -7.35 9.96 14.99
CA ASP A 10 -6.66 11.26 14.94
C ASP A 10 -6.65 11.89 13.54
N ILE A 11 -7.41 11.34 12.59
CA ILE A 11 -7.50 11.82 11.21
C ILE A 11 -8.88 12.43 10.98
N ASP A 12 -8.90 13.72 10.63
CA ASP A 12 -10.11 14.43 10.20
C ASP A 12 -10.48 13.98 8.78
N CYS A 13 -11.38 12.99 8.70
CA CYS A 13 -11.89 12.47 7.45
C CYS A 13 -13.29 11.89 7.60
N GLU A 14 -14.08 12.01 6.52
CA GLU A 14 -15.37 11.35 6.41
C GLU A 14 -15.20 9.84 6.34
N ARG A 15 -15.89 9.13 7.22
CA ARG A 15 -15.78 7.68 7.37
C ARG A 15 -17.10 7.03 7.73
N PHE A 16 -17.30 5.83 7.19
CA PHE A 16 -18.32 4.93 7.70
C PHE A 16 -18.00 4.52 9.15
N PRO A 17 -18.99 4.01 9.90
CA PRO A 17 -18.71 3.31 11.15
C PRO A 17 -17.68 2.19 10.96
N LEU A 18 -16.93 1.88 12.03
CA LEU A 18 -16.00 0.75 12.03
C LEU A 18 -16.72 -0.54 11.62
N ALA A 19 -16.27 -1.15 10.54
CA ALA A 19 -16.81 -2.42 10.08
C ALA A 19 -16.43 -3.53 11.07
N THR A 20 -17.46 -4.21 11.59
CA THR A 20 -17.31 -5.31 12.54
C THR A 20 -17.60 -6.67 11.90
N GLY A 21 -18.19 -6.66 10.70
CA GLY A 21 -18.45 -7.83 9.88
C GLY A 21 -18.27 -7.57 8.39
N TYR A 22 -18.16 -8.66 7.63
CA TYR A 22 -18.06 -8.61 6.17
C TYR A 22 -19.24 -7.88 5.50
N ALA A 23 -20.45 -8.04 6.06
CA ALA A 23 -21.65 -7.37 5.57
C ALA A 23 -21.59 -5.84 5.70
N ASP A 24 -20.91 -5.30 6.72
CA ASP A 24 -20.76 -3.85 6.92
C ASP A 24 -19.95 -3.23 5.78
N VAL A 25 -18.89 -3.91 5.35
CA VAL A 25 -18.04 -3.49 4.23
C VAL A 25 -18.82 -3.50 2.92
N LEU A 26 -19.60 -4.56 2.67
CA LEU A 26 -20.49 -4.61 1.51
C LEU A 26 -21.57 -3.53 1.55
N GLY A 27 -22.12 -3.24 2.74
CA GLY A 27 -23.08 -2.17 2.96
C GLY A 27 -22.49 -0.80 2.61
N ALA A 28 -21.27 -0.52 3.07
CA ALA A 28 -20.56 0.72 2.74
C ALA A 28 -20.30 0.87 1.23
N LEU A 29 -19.86 -0.21 0.56
CA LEU A 29 -19.69 -0.23 -0.90
C LEU A 29 -21.03 0.02 -1.62
N SER A 30 -22.11 -0.61 -1.16
CA SER A 30 -23.45 -0.41 -1.72
C SER A 30 -23.95 1.02 -1.53
N ALA A 31 -23.72 1.63 -0.37
CA ALA A 31 -24.10 3.01 -0.08
C ALA A 31 -23.37 3.98 -1.02
N LEU A 32 -22.05 3.85 -1.16
CA LEU A 32 -21.25 4.64 -2.13
C LEU A 32 -21.71 4.40 -3.58
N TYR A 33 -22.20 3.21 -3.91
CA TYR A 33 -22.64 2.91 -5.27
C TYR A 33 -24.04 3.45 -5.59
N SER A 34 -24.94 3.54 -4.60
CA SER A 34 -26.37 3.80 -4.85
C SER A 34 -26.88 5.14 -4.33
N GLU A 35 -26.28 5.69 -3.27
CA GLU A 35 -26.71 6.97 -2.68
C GLU A 35 -26.07 8.16 -3.40
N GLU A 36 -26.68 9.34 -3.30
CA GLU A 36 -26.13 10.57 -3.87
C GLU A 36 -25.06 11.16 -2.94
N HIS A 37 -23.88 11.44 -3.49
CA HIS A 37 -22.78 12.04 -2.74
C HIS A 37 -21.74 12.66 -3.68
N GLU A 38 -20.87 13.52 -3.15
CA GLU A 38 -19.79 14.17 -3.91
C GLU A 38 -18.42 13.49 -3.77
N TYR A 39 -18.32 12.43 -2.97
CA TYR A 39 -17.05 11.71 -2.75
C TYR A 39 -16.47 11.16 -4.06
N ARG A 40 -15.16 11.42 -4.27
CA ARG A 40 -14.41 10.96 -5.45
C ARG A 40 -13.40 9.87 -5.16
N THR A 41 -13.17 9.54 -3.90
CA THR A 41 -12.19 8.55 -3.48
C THR A 41 -12.80 7.68 -2.38
N VAL A 42 -12.69 6.37 -2.57
CA VAL A 42 -12.95 5.39 -1.52
C VAL A 42 -11.61 4.87 -1.01
N VAL A 43 -11.44 4.88 0.31
CA VAL A 43 -10.28 4.32 0.98
C VAL A 43 -10.76 3.17 1.85
N LEU A 44 -10.21 1.97 1.65
CA LEU A 44 -10.47 0.80 2.49
C LEU A 44 -9.26 0.57 3.39
N ASP A 45 -9.48 0.69 4.70
CA ASP A 45 -8.41 0.79 5.69
C ASP A 45 -8.69 -0.11 6.91
N SER A 46 -8.06 -1.27 7.08
CA SER A 46 -7.04 -1.90 6.23
C SER A 46 -7.45 -3.27 5.67
N LEU A 47 -6.73 -3.73 4.65
CA LEU A 47 -6.98 -5.01 4.00
C LEU A 47 -6.70 -6.20 4.93
N ASP A 48 -5.71 -6.10 5.81
CA ASP A 48 -5.38 -7.20 6.73
C ASP A 48 -6.44 -7.38 7.82
N TRP A 49 -7.13 -6.31 8.20
CA TRP A 49 -8.33 -6.44 9.04
C TRP A 49 -9.57 -6.85 8.25
N LEU A 50 -9.74 -6.39 7.00
CA LEU A 50 -10.78 -6.92 6.11
C LEU A 50 -10.64 -8.44 5.94
N GLU A 51 -9.41 -8.95 5.80
CA GLU A 51 -9.13 -10.37 5.65
C GLU A 51 -9.74 -11.18 6.81
N ARG A 52 -9.62 -10.67 8.04
CA ARG A 52 -10.20 -11.31 9.24
C ARG A 52 -11.71 -11.33 9.19
N LEU A 53 -12.35 -10.25 8.73
CA LEU A 53 -13.80 -10.19 8.54
C LEU A 53 -14.26 -11.19 7.47
N ILE A 54 -13.51 -11.31 6.37
CA ILE A 54 -13.76 -12.30 5.32
C ILE A 54 -13.63 -13.72 5.87
N TRP A 55 -12.62 -14.01 6.68
CA TRP A 55 -12.45 -15.33 7.27
C TRP A 55 -13.59 -15.68 8.22
N ALA A 56 -14.01 -14.74 9.07
CA ALA A 56 -15.15 -14.92 9.96
C ALA A 56 -16.44 -15.25 9.17
N GLU A 57 -16.68 -14.57 8.05
CA GLU A 57 -17.80 -14.84 7.15
C GLU A 57 -17.72 -16.25 6.53
N VAL A 58 -16.53 -16.68 6.10
CA VAL A 58 -16.31 -18.04 5.58
C VAL A 58 -16.56 -19.10 6.66
N CYS A 59 -16.08 -18.86 7.87
CA CYS A 59 -16.24 -19.77 9.01
C CYS A 59 -17.73 -19.90 9.38
N ALA A 60 -18.44 -18.77 9.48
CA ALA A 60 -19.87 -18.74 9.74
C ALA A 60 -20.68 -19.52 8.70
N LYS A 61 -20.38 -19.33 7.40
CA LYS A 61 -21.03 -20.07 6.30
C LYS A 61 -20.76 -21.57 6.31
N ARG A 62 -19.68 -22.01 6.94
CA ARG A 62 -19.25 -23.42 6.99
C ARG A 62 -19.53 -24.09 8.33
N GLY A 63 -19.94 -23.35 9.34
CA GLY A 63 -20.19 -23.86 10.70
C GLY A 63 -18.91 -24.34 11.39
N VAL A 64 -17.79 -23.65 11.19
CA VAL A 64 -16.49 -23.95 11.82
C VAL A 64 -16.00 -22.75 12.63
N GLU A 65 -15.08 -22.98 13.58
CA GLU A 65 -14.53 -21.92 14.43
C GLU A 65 -13.33 -21.21 13.78
N SER A 66 -12.49 -21.97 13.08
CA SER A 66 -11.31 -21.46 12.39
C SER A 66 -11.36 -21.74 10.89
N ILE A 67 -10.77 -20.84 10.10
CA ILE A 67 -10.61 -21.04 8.66
C ILE A 67 -9.71 -22.25 8.35
N GLU A 68 -8.86 -22.63 9.30
CA GLU A 68 -7.94 -23.77 9.18
C GLU A 68 -8.63 -25.12 9.42
N ASP A 69 -9.78 -25.13 10.10
CA ASP A 69 -10.61 -26.33 10.27
C ASP A 69 -11.19 -26.81 8.94
N ILE A 70 -11.19 -25.92 7.93
CA ILE A 70 -11.55 -26.23 6.56
C ILE A 70 -10.34 -26.89 5.88
N GLY A 71 -10.27 -28.22 6.04
CA GLY A 71 -9.10 -29.05 5.74
C GLY A 71 -8.32 -28.74 4.46
N TYR A 72 -7.01 -29.00 4.53
CA TYR A 72 -6.01 -28.80 3.46
C TYR A 72 -5.93 -27.35 2.93
N GLY A 73 -6.15 -26.35 3.80
CA GLY A 73 -6.07 -24.94 3.42
C GLY A 73 -7.17 -24.47 2.48
N LYS A 74 -8.24 -25.27 2.29
CA LYS A 74 -9.37 -24.91 1.43
C LYS A 74 -10.14 -23.69 1.92
N GLY A 75 -10.09 -23.41 3.23
CA GLY A 75 -10.68 -22.20 3.80
C GLY A 75 -10.17 -20.93 3.13
N TYR A 76 -8.86 -20.82 2.93
CA TYR A 76 -8.23 -19.69 2.24
C TYR A 76 -8.62 -19.58 0.76
N VAL A 77 -8.88 -20.71 0.10
CA VAL A 77 -9.41 -20.71 -1.27
C VAL A 77 -10.86 -20.23 -1.29
N PHE A 78 -11.68 -20.64 -0.32
CA PHE A 78 -13.06 -20.16 -0.22
C PHE A 78 -13.14 -18.67 0.03
N ALA A 79 -12.25 -18.12 0.88
CA ALA A 79 -12.14 -16.69 1.13
C ALA A 79 -11.93 -15.86 -0.15
N LEU A 80 -11.33 -16.43 -1.21
CA LEU A 80 -11.17 -15.72 -2.49
C LEU A 80 -12.52 -15.35 -3.13
N THR A 81 -13.60 -16.08 -2.84
CA THR A 81 -14.95 -15.74 -3.33
C THR A 81 -15.39 -14.39 -2.75
N GLN A 82 -15.25 -14.22 -1.43
CA GLN A 82 -15.59 -12.98 -0.73
C GLN A 82 -14.65 -11.84 -1.14
N TRP A 83 -13.35 -12.09 -1.27
CA TRP A 83 -12.41 -11.11 -1.81
C TRP A 83 -12.84 -10.59 -3.18
N ARG A 84 -13.18 -11.49 -4.11
CA ARG A 84 -13.64 -11.10 -5.45
C ARG A 84 -14.92 -10.27 -5.41
N GLN A 85 -15.83 -10.53 -4.47
CA GLN A 85 -17.04 -9.74 -4.30
C GLN A 85 -16.71 -8.30 -3.84
N ILE A 86 -15.77 -8.13 -2.90
CA ILE A 86 -15.28 -6.80 -2.51
C ILE A 86 -14.64 -6.07 -3.71
N LEU A 87 -13.74 -6.75 -4.43
CA LEU A 87 -13.08 -6.18 -5.61
C LEU A 87 -14.09 -5.81 -6.71
N THR A 88 -15.12 -6.62 -6.92
CA THR A 88 -16.22 -6.32 -7.86
C THR A 88 -16.98 -5.06 -7.45
N GLY A 89 -17.24 -4.88 -6.15
CA GLY A 89 -17.85 -3.64 -5.64
C GLY A 89 -16.97 -2.42 -5.86
N LEU A 90 -15.65 -2.55 -5.64
CA LEU A 90 -14.68 -1.50 -5.91
C LEU A 90 -14.57 -1.18 -7.41
N ASP A 91 -14.63 -2.19 -8.27
CA ASP A 91 -14.68 -2.01 -9.73
C ASP A 91 -15.94 -1.23 -10.15
N ALA A 92 -17.10 -1.52 -9.56
CA ALA A 92 -18.33 -0.77 -9.83
C ALA A 92 -18.19 0.70 -9.42
N LEU A 93 -17.63 0.98 -8.24
CA LEU A 93 -17.34 2.36 -7.81
C LEU A 93 -16.37 3.08 -8.76
N ARG A 94 -15.32 2.40 -9.21
CA ARG A 94 -14.35 2.97 -10.16
C ARG A 94 -14.98 3.25 -11.53
N ASN A 95 -15.62 2.25 -12.12
CA ASN A 95 -16.03 2.28 -13.52
C ASN A 95 -17.34 3.06 -13.73
N GLU A 96 -18.25 3.03 -12.77
CA GLU A 96 -19.59 3.59 -12.91
C GLU A 96 -19.78 4.89 -12.12
N ARG A 97 -19.06 5.04 -11.00
CA ARG A 97 -19.10 6.26 -10.17
C ARG A 97 -17.86 7.13 -10.32
N GLY A 98 -16.88 6.70 -11.13
CA GLY A 98 -15.65 7.46 -11.40
C GLY A 98 -14.76 7.65 -10.16
N MET A 99 -14.93 6.80 -9.13
CA MET A 99 -14.19 6.94 -7.88
C MET A 99 -12.77 6.38 -7.99
N GLN A 100 -11.81 7.05 -7.37
CA GLN A 100 -10.49 6.48 -7.11
C GLN A 100 -10.58 5.48 -5.96
N VAL A 101 -9.88 4.35 -6.08
CA VAL A 101 -9.81 3.33 -5.05
C VAL A 101 -8.42 3.34 -4.44
N VAL A 102 -8.34 3.48 -3.11
CA VAL A 102 -7.10 3.37 -2.34
C VAL A 102 -7.26 2.24 -1.33
N LEU A 103 -6.34 1.30 -1.34
CA LEU A 103 -6.31 0.18 -0.41
C LEU A 103 -5.09 0.31 0.50
N ILE A 104 -5.30 0.23 1.81
CA ILE A 104 -4.22 0.28 2.81
C ILE A 104 -4.02 -1.12 3.38
N ALA A 105 -2.78 -1.55 3.51
CA ALA A 105 -2.44 -2.81 4.17
C ALA A 105 -1.15 -2.63 4.97
N HIS A 106 -1.07 -3.25 6.14
CA HIS A 106 0.19 -3.32 6.87
C HIS A 106 1.26 -4.07 6.05
N ALA A 107 2.52 -3.69 6.24
CA ALA A 107 3.64 -4.44 5.70
C ALA A 107 4.07 -5.55 6.69
N GLN A 108 4.41 -6.72 6.16
CA GLN A 108 5.09 -7.79 6.88
C GLN A 108 6.41 -8.13 6.19
N ILE A 109 7.34 -8.74 6.93
CA ILE A 109 8.57 -9.29 6.37
C ILE A 109 8.33 -10.77 6.08
N GLU A 110 8.54 -11.20 4.85
CA GLU A 110 8.45 -12.59 4.42
C GLU A 110 9.74 -13.06 3.76
N LYS A 111 10.04 -14.36 3.88
CA LYS A 111 11.14 -14.99 3.15
C LYS A 111 10.73 -15.26 1.72
N PHE A 112 11.55 -14.81 0.77
CA PHE A 112 11.39 -15.08 -0.65
C PHE A 112 12.51 -15.97 -1.16
N ALA A 113 12.13 -17.16 -1.64
CA ALA A 113 13.04 -18.09 -2.29
C ALA A 113 13.09 -17.79 -3.79
N ASN A 114 14.07 -17.00 -4.20
CA ASN A 114 14.32 -16.71 -5.61
C ASN A 114 14.99 -17.93 -6.27
N PRO A 115 14.52 -18.43 -7.43
CA PRO A 115 15.24 -19.48 -8.15
C PRO A 115 16.62 -19.05 -8.68
N GLU A 116 16.87 -17.74 -8.83
CA GLU A 116 18.11 -17.21 -9.43
C GLU A 116 19.14 -16.69 -8.40
N THR A 117 18.72 -16.49 -7.14
CA THR A 117 19.58 -15.92 -6.09
C THR A 117 19.35 -16.61 -4.76
N ASP A 118 20.17 -16.31 -3.76
CA ASP A 118 19.91 -16.75 -2.40
C ASP A 118 18.55 -16.26 -1.89
N THR A 119 18.00 -16.97 -0.90
CA THR A 119 16.78 -16.55 -0.20
C THR A 119 17.02 -15.25 0.55
N TYR A 120 16.10 -14.31 0.43
CA TYR A 120 16.16 -13.03 1.12
C TYR A 120 14.82 -12.67 1.76
N ASP A 121 14.87 -11.76 2.72
CA ASP A 121 13.68 -11.18 3.35
C ASP A 121 13.18 -10.01 2.51
N ARG A 122 11.86 -9.89 2.35
CA ARG A 122 11.22 -8.80 1.64
C ARG A 122 9.96 -8.30 2.35
N TYR A 123 9.66 -7.03 2.18
CA TYR A 123 8.39 -6.45 2.62
C TYR A 123 7.26 -6.80 1.65
N SER A 124 6.16 -7.33 2.17
CA SER A 124 4.93 -7.63 1.42
C SER A 124 3.70 -7.15 2.19
N PRO A 125 2.53 -6.97 1.54
CA PRO A 125 1.28 -6.76 2.26
C PRO A 125 1.00 -7.91 3.23
N ARG A 126 0.57 -7.58 4.45
CA ARG A 126 0.25 -8.53 5.54
C ARG A 126 -1.08 -9.24 5.29
N LEU A 127 -1.14 -9.95 4.18
CA LEU A 127 -2.29 -10.74 3.74
C LEU A 127 -1.87 -12.19 3.57
N GLN A 128 -2.83 -13.10 3.64
CA GLN A 128 -2.60 -14.48 3.24
C GLN A 128 -2.20 -14.55 1.76
N LYS A 129 -1.28 -15.47 1.44
CA LYS A 129 -0.59 -15.54 0.15
C LYS A 129 -1.51 -15.46 -1.08
N LEU A 130 -2.66 -16.15 -1.07
CA LEU A 130 -3.61 -16.16 -2.19
C LEU A 130 -4.37 -14.84 -2.29
N ALA A 131 -4.80 -14.27 -1.16
CA ALA A 131 -5.46 -12.97 -1.12
C ALA A 131 -4.49 -11.86 -1.56
N SER A 132 -3.26 -11.88 -1.06
CA SER A 132 -2.19 -10.95 -1.44
C SER A 132 -1.95 -10.97 -2.95
N ALA A 133 -1.81 -12.17 -3.54
CA ALA A 133 -1.65 -12.31 -4.99
C ALA A 133 -2.85 -11.76 -5.78
N LEU A 134 -4.08 -12.11 -5.35
CA LEU A 134 -5.32 -11.65 -5.99
C LEU A 134 -5.43 -10.11 -5.99
N VAL A 135 -5.19 -9.48 -4.84
CA VAL A 135 -5.31 -8.01 -4.71
C VAL A 135 -4.22 -7.30 -5.50
N GLN A 136 -2.96 -7.77 -5.44
CA GLN A 136 -1.86 -7.16 -6.18
C GLN A 136 -2.03 -7.30 -7.71
N GLU A 137 -2.60 -8.42 -8.16
CA GLU A 137 -2.94 -8.61 -9.57
C GLU A 137 -4.00 -7.59 -10.02
N TRP A 138 -5.04 -7.39 -9.21
CA TRP A 138 -6.15 -6.47 -9.46
C TRP A 138 -5.72 -4.99 -9.43
N CYS A 139 -4.87 -4.59 -8.49
CA CYS A 139 -4.42 -3.20 -8.37
C CYS A 139 -3.66 -2.72 -9.63
N ASP A 140 -3.91 -1.48 -10.07
CA ASP A 140 -3.10 -0.86 -11.12
C ASP A 140 -1.68 -0.58 -10.62
N GLU A 141 -1.55 -0.03 -9.41
CA GLU A 141 -0.30 0.29 -8.71
C GLU A 141 -0.22 -0.45 -7.36
N VAL A 142 0.96 -0.94 -6.99
CA VAL A 142 1.26 -1.46 -5.65
C VAL A 142 2.47 -0.70 -5.13
N LEU A 143 2.27 0.04 -4.04
CA LEU A 143 3.22 1.04 -3.56
C LEU A 143 3.67 0.71 -2.14
N PHE A 144 4.98 0.79 -1.87
CA PHE A 144 5.52 0.52 -0.53
C PHE A 144 5.91 1.82 0.19
N ALA A 145 5.08 2.24 1.14
CA ALA A 145 5.34 3.38 2.00
C ALA A 145 6.35 3.02 3.11
N THR A 146 7.43 3.78 3.22
CA THR A 146 8.50 3.53 4.19
C THR A 146 9.27 4.80 4.55
N TYR A 147 10.24 4.69 5.44
CA TYR A 147 11.19 5.77 5.73
C TYR A 147 12.42 5.67 4.85
N ARG A 148 12.95 6.81 4.39
CA ARG A 148 14.25 6.85 3.71
C ARG A 148 15.34 6.43 4.69
N VAL A 149 16.08 5.39 4.31
CA VAL A 149 17.24 4.89 5.05
C VAL A 149 18.50 5.30 4.30
N LEU A 150 19.30 6.18 4.89
CA LEU A 150 20.65 6.50 4.39
C LEU A 150 21.63 5.51 5.02
N THR A 151 22.47 4.87 4.22
CA THR A 151 23.50 3.97 4.75
C THR A 151 24.79 4.75 5.00
N LYS A 152 25.23 4.82 6.25
CA LYS A 152 26.55 5.32 6.62
C LYS A 152 27.46 4.13 6.86
N THR A 153 28.48 3.97 6.02
CA THR A 153 29.51 2.94 6.21
C THR A 153 30.62 3.49 7.09
N THR A 154 30.73 3.01 8.31
CA THR A 154 31.87 3.30 9.21
C THR A 154 32.90 2.17 9.10
N LYS A 155 34.18 2.55 8.98
CA LYS A 155 35.30 1.61 9.06
C LYS A 155 35.59 1.32 10.53
N GLU A 156 35.40 0.09 10.97
CA GLU A 156 35.85 -0.37 12.29
C GLU A 156 37.08 -1.25 12.10
N GLY A 157 38.27 -0.72 12.38
CA GLY A 157 39.52 -1.50 12.42
C GLY A 157 39.92 -2.17 11.10
N PHE A 158 40.83 -3.15 11.21
CA PHE A 158 41.38 -3.90 10.08
C PHE A 158 40.28 -4.74 9.39
N ASP A 159 39.87 -4.28 8.22
CA ASP A 159 39.00 -4.96 7.24
C ASP A 159 37.52 -5.23 7.60
N ARG A 160 36.98 -4.59 8.65
CA ARG A 160 35.53 -4.64 8.94
C ARG A 160 34.83 -3.33 8.58
N LYS A 161 33.91 -3.41 7.62
CA LYS A 161 32.99 -2.32 7.28
C LYS A 161 31.65 -2.60 7.95
N ARG A 162 31.17 -1.68 8.80
CA ARG A 162 29.82 -1.74 9.35
C ARG A 162 28.95 -0.73 8.61
N THR A 163 27.93 -1.21 7.92
CA THR A 163 26.91 -0.36 7.31
C THR A 163 25.82 -0.12 8.35
N GLN A 164 25.71 1.11 8.84
CA GLN A 164 24.63 1.52 9.73
C GLN A 164 23.58 2.30 8.93
N GLY A 165 22.32 1.88 9.01
CA GLY A 165 21.20 2.68 8.51
C GLY A 165 20.97 3.88 9.44
N VAL A 166 21.03 5.08 8.89
CA VAL A 166 20.60 6.33 9.50
C VAL A 166 19.25 6.68 8.88
N GLY A 167 18.18 6.60 9.67
CA GLY A 167 16.86 7.06 9.23
C GLY A 167 16.81 8.58 9.25
N THR A 168 16.41 9.21 8.15
CA THR A 168 16.22 10.67 8.09
C THR A 168 14.88 11.12 8.69
N GLY A 169 13.97 10.19 8.96
CA GLY A 169 12.58 10.47 9.33
C GLY A 169 11.69 10.85 8.14
N GLU A 170 12.28 11.03 6.95
CA GLU A 170 11.58 11.32 5.71
C GLU A 170 10.75 10.12 5.27
N ARG A 171 9.46 10.34 5.04
CA ARG A 171 8.54 9.31 4.52
C ARG A 171 8.54 9.33 3.00
N ILE A 172 8.75 8.18 2.41
CA ILE A 172 8.81 7.97 0.96
C ILE A 172 7.86 6.83 0.56
N ILE A 173 7.55 6.78 -0.72
CA ILE A 173 6.90 5.66 -1.39
C ILE A 173 7.91 5.06 -2.36
N ARG A 174 8.14 3.76 -2.27
CA ARG A 174 8.84 3.01 -3.32
C ARG A 174 7.82 2.46 -4.31
N THR A 175 8.08 2.68 -5.59
CA THR A 175 7.11 2.42 -6.67
C THR A 175 7.53 1.24 -7.54
N THR A 176 8.84 0.96 -7.65
CA THR A 176 9.40 -0.13 -8.47
C THR A 176 9.78 -1.33 -7.61
N GLU A 177 9.45 -2.54 -8.07
CA GLU A 177 9.81 -3.77 -7.35
C GLU A 177 11.34 -3.91 -7.18
N ARG A 178 11.77 -4.28 -5.97
CA ARG A 178 13.16 -4.61 -5.65
C ARG A 178 13.19 -5.82 -4.73
N PRO A 179 14.32 -6.53 -4.57
CA PRO A 179 14.41 -7.68 -3.66
C PRO A 179 13.87 -7.39 -2.24
N ALA A 180 14.08 -6.18 -1.71
CA ALA A 180 13.63 -5.83 -0.37
C ALA A 180 12.12 -5.57 -0.23
N HIS A 181 11.35 -5.39 -1.30
CA HIS A 181 9.92 -5.04 -1.21
C HIS A 181 9.15 -5.29 -2.51
N VAL A 182 7.89 -5.69 -2.34
CA VAL A 182 6.92 -5.79 -3.43
C VAL A 182 6.46 -4.40 -3.87
N ALA A 183 6.42 -4.16 -5.18
CA ALA A 183 5.77 -3.01 -5.77
C ALA A 183 5.34 -3.30 -7.22
N LYS A 184 4.46 -2.47 -7.78
CA LYS A 184 3.94 -2.57 -9.15
C LYS A 184 3.70 -1.17 -9.67
N ASN A 185 4.24 -0.89 -10.85
CA ASN A 185 4.25 0.44 -11.46
C ASN A 185 3.81 0.37 -12.92
N ARG A 186 2.63 0.90 -13.23
CA ARG A 186 2.08 1.08 -14.58
C ARG A 186 2.10 2.54 -15.03
N LEU A 187 2.22 3.47 -14.09
CA LEU A 187 2.28 4.93 -14.34
C LEU A 187 3.66 5.45 -14.73
N ASN A 188 4.66 4.58 -14.86
CA ASN A 188 6.05 4.95 -15.15
C ASN A 188 6.63 5.94 -14.11
N LEU A 189 6.27 5.74 -12.84
CA LEU A 189 6.77 6.52 -11.71
C LEU A 189 8.29 6.31 -11.55
N PRO A 190 9.04 7.30 -11.05
CA PRO A 190 10.41 7.09 -10.57
C PRO A 190 10.43 6.08 -9.42
N ASP A 191 11.57 5.40 -9.22
CA ASP A 191 11.76 4.33 -8.23
C ASP A 191 11.28 4.67 -6.82
N GLU A 192 11.39 5.95 -6.46
CA GLU A 192 10.88 6.50 -5.22
C GLU A 192 10.29 7.89 -5.44
N ILE A 193 9.24 8.19 -4.68
CA ILE A 193 8.62 9.52 -4.60
C ILE A 193 8.39 9.88 -3.12
N PRO A 194 8.28 11.16 -2.74
CA PRO A 194 7.85 11.53 -1.40
C PRO A 194 6.48 10.92 -1.06
N LEU A 195 6.22 10.60 0.22
CA LEU A 195 4.89 10.21 0.69
C LEU A 195 3.96 11.45 0.72
N ASP A 196 3.59 11.90 -0.48
CA ASP A 196 2.76 13.07 -0.73
C ASP A 196 1.79 12.76 -1.89
N TYR A 197 0.49 12.76 -1.57
CA TYR A 197 -0.55 12.48 -2.55
C TYR A 197 -0.53 13.46 -3.73
N ARG A 198 -0.10 14.73 -3.53
CA ARG A 198 -0.04 15.73 -4.60
C ARG A 198 0.94 15.32 -5.70
N VAL A 199 2.08 14.73 -5.29
CA VAL A 199 3.10 14.20 -6.21
C VAL A 199 2.54 13.01 -6.98
N TYR A 200 1.94 12.04 -6.28
CA TYR A 200 1.32 10.88 -6.93
C TYR A 200 0.20 11.29 -7.89
N ALA A 201 -0.70 12.18 -7.48
CA ALA A 201 -1.81 12.65 -8.29
C ALA A 201 -1.37 13.38 -9.55
N ALA A 202 -0.22 14.08 -9.53
CA ALA A 202 0.36 14.68 -10.73
C ALA A 202 0.77 13.62 -11.75
N PHE A 203 1.40 12.52 -11.32
CA PHE A 203 1.70 11.40 -12.22
C PHE A 203 0.45 10.72 -12.77
N VAL A 204 -0.61 10.56 -11.98
CA VAL A 204 -1.90 10.03 -12.46
C VAL A 204 -2.49 10.92 -13.56
N ARG A 205 -2.26 12.24 -13.52
CA ARG A 205 -2.66 13.19 -14.58
C ARG A 205 -1.70 13.23 -15.79
N GLY A 206 -0.61 12.47 -15.76
CA GLY A 206 0.42 12.47 -16.82
C GLY A 206 1.42 13.63 -16.71
N GLU A 207 1.50 14.29 -15.56
CA GLU A 207 2.47 15.36 -15.29
C GLU A 207 3.81 14.79 -14.77
N SER A 208 4.88 15.59 -14.82
CA SER A 208 6.20 15.22 -14.25
C SER A 208 6.59 16.19 -13.12
N PRO A 209 6.09 15.98 -11.88
CA PRO A 209 6.22 16.93 -10.77
C PRO A 209 7.63 16.98 -10.15
N LEU A 210 8.48 15.99 -10.42
CA LEU A 210 9.81 15.89 -9.82
C LEU A 210 10.89 16.66 -10.59
N ALA A 211 10.66 16.98 -11.87
CA ALA A 211 11.58 17.80 -12.66
C ALA A 211 11.70 19.26 -12.17
N THR A 212 10.72 19.73 -11.39
CA THR A 212 10.65 21.12 -10.89
C THR A 212 11.45 21.33 -9.59
N ILE A 213 11.76 20.26 -8.85
CA ILE A 213 12.43 20.34 -7.54
C ILE A 213 13.95 20.55 -7.69
N ASP A 214 14.56 20.04 -8.76
CA ASP A 214 16.01 20.16 -9.00
C ASP A 214 16.45 21.58 -9.43
N THR A 215 15.53 22.44 -9.87
CA THR A 215 15.88 23.78 -10.38
C THR A 215 16.06 24.85 -9.31
N GLU A 216 15.66 24.61 -8.05
CA GLU A 216 15.65 25.64 -7.00
C GLU A 216 16.90 25.66 -6.10
N THR A 217 17.87 24.76 -6.31
CA THR A 217 19.06 24.63 -5.43
C THR A 217 20.40 25.03 -6.03
N THR A 218 20.44 25.73 -7.18
CA THR A 218 21.71 26.33 -7.63
C THR A 218 21.93 27.67 -6.93
N PRO A 219 22.92 27.80 -6.01
CA PRO A 219 23.24 29.10 -5.46
C PRO A 219 23.87 29.94 -6.57
N THR A 220 23.33 31.13 -6.82
CA THR A 220 23.95 32.14 -7.66
C THR A 220 25.28 32.56 -7.02
N THR A 221 26.39 32.03 -7.52
CA THR A 221 27.73 32.53 -7.20
C THR A 221 27.86 33.94 -7.76
N THR A 222 27.84 34.93 -6.88
CA THR A 222 28.22 36.31 -7.21
C THR A 222 29.75 36.39 -7.26
N PRO A 223 30.38 36.89 -8.32
CA PRO A 223 31.83 37.03 -8.36
C PRO A 223 32.25 38.21 -7.47
N GLU A 224 33.08 37.92 -6.47
CA GLU A 224 33.73 38.91 -5.60
C GLU A 224 34.72 39.73 -6.45
N GLN A 225 34.53 41.05 -6.49
CA GLN A 225 35.48 41.98 -7.09
C GLN A 225 36.63 42.20 -6.10
N GLU A 226 37.84 41.75 -6.46
CA GLU A 226 39.07 42.19 -5.81
C GLU A 226 39.32 43.66 -6.15
N GLY A 227 39.38 44.50 -5.11
CA GLY A 227 39.72 45.91 -5.20
C GLY A 227 40.89 46.27 -4.28
N ALA A 228 41.91 46.86 -4.90
CA ALA A 228 43.04 47.65 -4.38
C ALA A 228 44.20 46.91 -3.67
#